data_AF-A0A929GJ01-F1
#
_entry.id   AF-A0A929GJ01-F1
#
_cell.length_a   1.000
_cell.length_b   1.000
_cell.length_c   1.000
_cell.angle_alpha   90.00
_cell.angle_beta   90.00
_cell.angle_gamma   90.00
#
_symmetry.space_group_name_H-M   'P 1'
#
loop_
_entity.id
_entity.type
_entity.pdbx_description
1 polymer ?
#
loop_
_entity_poly.entity_id
_entity_poly.type
_entity_poly.pdbx_seq_one_letter_code
_entity_poly.pdbx_strand_id
1 'polypeptide(L)'
;TEINYRIVNKGTLLVKANYIDISYNGDQNTSLSFEMLEGLQTGKNGTWNVSYQQNLSDHLQLSLIYDGRKAPEIPIVHVGSLQIRAYF
;
A
#
# COMPACT_ATOMS: atom_id res chain seq x y z
N THR A 1 0.10 -11.60 -2.34
CA THR A 1 1.42 -11.92 -2.90
C THR A 1 2.40 -10.82 -2.56
N GLU A 2 3.60 -11.19 -2.13
CA GLU A 2 4.66 -10.25 -1.75
C GLU A 2 5.96 -10.63 -2.46
N ILE A 3 6.63 -9.64 -3.05
CA ILE A 3 7.91 -9.76 -3.73
C ILE A 3 8.84 -8.73 -3.12
N ASN A 4 9.92 -9.19 -2.51
CA ASN A 4 10.98 -8.34 -1.97
C ASN A 4 12.26 -8.57 -2.78
N TYR A 5 12.73 -7.54 -3.46
CA TYR A 5 13.92 -7.60 -4.31
C TYR A 5 14.96 -6.58 -3.85
N ARG A 6 16.18 -7.05 -3.57
CA ARG A 6 17.28 -6.21 -3.12
C ARG A 6 18.30 -6.05 -4.25
N ILE A 7 18.47 -4.83 -4.72
CA ILE A 7 19.47 -4.47 -5.72
C ILE A 7 20.74 -4.07 -5.00
N VAL A 8 21.80 -4.87 -5.17
CA VAL A 8 23.12 -4.59 -4.59
C VAL A 8 23.59 -3.19 -5.02
N ASN A 9 23.95 -2.35 -4.04
CA ASN A 9 24.34 -0.93 -4.18
C ASN A 9 23.30 0.04 -4.77
N LYS A 10 22.05 -0.37 -5.03
CA LYS A 10 21.02 0.56 -5.55
C LYS A 10 19.76 0.64 -4.72
N GLY A 11 19.48 -0.30 -3.81
CA GLY A 11 18.36 -0.20 -2.87
C GLY A 11 17.52 -1.46 -2.77
N THR A 12 16.34 -1.33 -2.18
CA THR A 12 15.36 -2.40 -1.99
C THR A 12 14.04 -1.99 -2.62
N LEU A 13 13.47 -2.89 -3.42
CA LEU A 13 12.14 -2.78 -4.01
C LEU A 13 11.24 -3.83 -3.37
N LEU A 14 10.12 -3.40 -2.81
CA LEU A 14 9.09 -4.24 -2.23
C LEU A 14 7.79 -4.02 -2.99
N VAL A 15 7.18 -5.10 -3.46
CA VAL A 15 5.88 -5.07 -4.13
C VAL A 15 4.95 -6.02 -3.40
N LYS A 16 3.81 -5.52 -2.94
CA LYS A 16 2.74 -6.31 -2.35
C LYS A 16 1.47 -6.11 -3.16
N ALA A 17 0.76 -7.20 -3.43
CA ALA A 17 -0.55 -7.16 -4.07
C ALA A 17 -1.47 -8.15 -3.35
N ASN A 18 -2.65 -7.70 -2.98
CA ASN A 18 -3.65 -8.50 -2.28
C ASN A 18 -4.98 -8.44 -3.01
N TYR A 19 -5.64 -9.59 -3.04
CA TYR A 19 -7.01 -9.73 -3.47
C TYR A 19 -7.81 -10.25 -2.28
N ILE A 20 -8.82 -9.50 -1.87
CA ILE A 20 -9.54 -9.70 -0.62
C ILE A 20 -11.02 -9.74 -0.97
N ASP A 21 -11.66 -10.88 -0.77
CA ASP A 21 -13.11 -11.02 -0.94
C ASP A 21 -13.76 -11.04 0.44
N ILE A 22 -14.57 -10.02 0.72
CA ILE A 22 -15.17 -9.83 2.04
C ILE A 22 -16.67 -10.07 1.96
N SER A 23 -17.16 -11.05 2.72
CA SER A 23 -18.59 -11.24 2.94
C SER A 23 -18.97 -10.67 4.31
N TYR A 24 -19.79 -9.62 4.32
CA TYR A 24 -20.27 -8.95 5.52
C TYR A 24 -21.80 -8.98 5.55
N ASN A 25 -22.37 -9.35 6.69
CA ASN A 25 -23.81 -9.60 6.88
C ASN A 25 -24.55 -8.45 7.58
N GLY A 26 -23.86 -7.36 7.93
CA GLY A 26 -24.45 -6.17 8.55
C GLY A 26 -24.64 -5.02 7.56
N ASP A 27 -25.18 -3.90 8.07
CA ASP A 27 -25.35 -2.68 7.28
C ASP A 27 -24.01 -2.06 6.88
N GLN A 28 -23.85 -1.85 5.57
CA GLN A 28 -22.69 -1.18 4.99
C GLN A 28 -22.76 0.33 5.20
N ASN A 29 -21.61 1.01 5.16
CA ASN A 29 -21.48 2.47 5.32
C ASN A 29 -21.84 3.00 6.72
N THR A 30 -21.89 2.13 7.73
CA THR A 30 -21.95 2.52 9.14
C THR A 30 -20.54 2.69 9.71
N SER A 31 -20.35 3.53 10.74
CA SER A 31 -19.06 3.66 11.42
C SER A 31 -18.54 2.31 11.94
N LEU A 32 -19.45 1.45 12.41
CA LEU A 32 -19.11 0.09 12.84
C LEU A 32 -18.58 -0.76 11.68
N SER A 33 -19.25 -0.74 10.53
CA SER A 33 -18.78 -1.46 9.34
C SER A 33 -17.44 -0.92 8.82
N PHE A 34 -17.20 0.39 8.90
CA PHE A 34 -15.93 0.98 8.48
C PHE A 34 -14.77 0.48 9.36
N GLU A 35 -14.99 0.41 10.67
CA GLU A 35 -14.00 -0.11 11.62
C GLU A 35 -13.78 -1.62 11.41
N MET A 36 -14.85 -2.41 11.32
CA MET A 36 -14.78 -3.86 11.13
C MET A 36 -14.12 -4.28 9.82
N LEU A 37 -14.25 -3.45 8.78
CA LEU A 37 -13.68 -3.71 7.46
C LEU A 37 -12.36 -2.98 7.24
N GLU A 38 -11.85 -2.26 8.24
CA GLU A 38 -10.64 -1.41 8.15
C GLU A 38 -10.67 -0.45 6.93
N GLY A 39 -11.86 0.06 6.62
CA GLY A 39 -12.11 0.93 5.47
C GLY A 39 -12.14 0.22 4.10
N LEU A 40 -12.12 -1.10 4.05
CA LEU A 40 -12.49 -1.90 2.86
C LEU A 40 -14.02 -2.02 2.75
N GLN A 41 -14.51 -2.43 1.57
CA GLN A 41 -15.95 -2.64 1.36
C GLN A 41 -16.29 -4.12 1.25
N THR A 42 -17.57 -4.46 1.40
CA THR A 42 -18.04 -5.82 1.11
C THR A 42 -17.86 -6.15 -0.37
N GLY A 43 -17.44 -7.38 -0.65
CA GLY A 43 -17.13 -7.90 -1.97
C GLY A 43 -15.63 -7.91 -2.28
N LYS A 44 -15.31 -7.80 -3.58
CA LYS A 44 -13.97 -7.99 -4.13
C LYS A 44 -13.13 -6.71 -4.07
N ASN A 45 -12.18 -6.68 -3.16
CA ASN A 45 -11.23 -5.58 -2.99
C ASN A 45 -9.86 -5.99 -3.52
N GLY A 46 -9.22 -5.09 -4.27
CA GLY A 46 -7.82 -5.22 -4.66
C GLY A 46 -6.99 -4.15 -3.98
N THR A 47 -5.87 -4.52 -3.37
CA THR A 47 -4.89 -3.56 -2.84
C THR A 47 -3.51 -3.88 -3.39
N TRP A 48 -2.71 -2.85 -3.65
CA TRP A 48 -1.31 -3.00 -4.01
C TRP A 48 -0.47 -1.92 -3.38
N ASN A 49 0.74 -2.28 -2.99
CA ASN A 49 1.75 -1.39 -2.44
C ASN A 49 3.06 -1.64 -3.20
N VAL A 50 3.70 -0.57 -3.62
CA VAL A 50 5.05 -0.58 -4.19
C VAL A 50 5.89 0.36 -3.35
N SER A 51 6.91 -0.18 -2.69
CA SER A 51 7.82 0.58 -1.84
C SER A 51 9.24 0.44 -2.39
N TYR A 52 9.91 1.55 -2.64
CA TYR A 52 11.30 1.60 -3.07
C TYR A 52 12.11 2.42 -2.09
N GLN A 53 13.23 1.87 -1.63
CA GLN A 53 14.13 2.54 -0.71
C GLN A 53 15.56 2.45 -1.21
N GLN A 54 16.24 3.57 -1.32
CA GLN A 54 17.61 3.66 -1.81
C GLN A 54 18.44 4.61 -0.95
N ASN A 55 19.64 4.18 -0.56
CA ASN A 55 20.65 5.10 -0.07
C ASN A 55 21.29 5.78 -1.27
N LEU A 56 21.13 7.10 -1.38
CA LEU A 56 21.72 7.94 -2.43
C LEU A 56 23.17 8.28 -2.11
N SER A 57 23.50 8.42 -0.82
CA SER A 57 24.85 8.56 -0.28
C SER A 57 24.88 7.98 1.13
N ASP A 58 26.06 7.95 1.77
CA ASP A 58 26.21 7.48 3.17
C ASP A 58 25.34 8.28 4.16
N HIS A 59 24.95 9.50 3.78
CA HIS A 59 24.23 10.46 4.60
C HIS A 59 22.82 10.76 4.06
N LEU A 60 22.38 10.10 3.00
CA LEU A 60 21.12 10.43 2.33
C LEU A 60 20.37 9.16 1.90
N GLN A 61 19.12 9.06 2.32
CA GLN A 61 18.21 7.98 1.95
C GLN A 61 16.94 8.53 1.31
N LEU A 62 16.55 7.91 0.21
CA LEU A 62 15.29 8.13 -0.48
C LEU A 62 14.34 6.97 -0.20
N SER A 63 13.08 7.30 0.08
CA SER A 63 11.99 6.34 0.21
C SER A 63 10.81 6.80 -0.63
N LEU A 64 10.34 5.93 -1.51
CA LEU A 64 9.13 6.11 -2.32
C LEU A 64 8.14 5.02 -1.93
N ILE A 65 6.89 5.39 -1.72
CA ILE A 65 5.79 4.46 -1.47
C ILE A 65 4.65 4.83 -2.41
N TYR A 66 4.06 3.83 -3.04
CA TYR A 66 2.87 3.98 -3.87
C TYR A 66 1.85 2.93 -3.49
N ASP A 67 0.72 3.40 -3.00
CA ASP A 67 -0.42 2.60 -2.59
C ASP A 67 -1.56 2.77 -3.59
N GLY A 68 -2.21 1.68 -3.93
CA GLY A 68 -3.48 1.73 -4.64
C GLY A 68 -4.48 0.71 -4.13
N ARG A 69 -5.75 1.09 -4.23
CA ARG A 69 -6.87 0.24 -3.82
C ARG A 69 -8.06 0.40 -4.76
N LYS A 70 -8.72 -0.71 -5.05
CA LYS A 70 -9.97 -0.80 -5.81
C LYS A 70 -11.00 -1.56 -4.99
N ALA A 71 -12.10 -0.90 -4.65
CA ALA A 71 -13.29 -1.54 -4.09
C ALA A 71 -14.36 -1.74 -5.19
N PRO A 72 -15.34 -2.64 -5.01
CA PRO A 72 -16.32 -2.98 -6.06
C PRO A 72 -17.01 -1.75 -6.67
N GLU A 73 -17.50 -0.84 -5.83
CA GLU A 73 -18.33 0.31 -6.25
C GLU A 73 -17.62 1.66 -6.18
N ILE A 74 -16.33 1.69 -5.82
CA ILE A 74 -15.55 2.94 -5.70
C ILE A 74 -14.51 3.00 -6.83
N PRO A 75 -14.28 4.17 -7.45
CA PRO A 75 -13.12 4.38 -8.31
C PRO A 75 -11.81 3.96 -7.66
N ILE A 76 -10.81 3.62 -8.47
CA ILE A 76 -9.49 3.27 -7.95
C ILE A 76 -8.89 4.50 -7.28
N VAL A 77 -8.39 4.32 -6.06
CA VAL A 77 -7.66 5.36 -5.32
C VAL A 77 -6.17 5.05 -5.40
N HIS A 78 -5.38 6.06 -5.73
CA HIS A 78 -3.92 5.98 -5.83
C HIS A 78 -3.29 7.04 -4.93
N VAL A 79 -2.32 6.66 -4.11
CA VAL A 79 -1.60 7.55 -3.19
C VAL A 79 -0.11 7.31 -3.34
N GLY A 80 0.64 8.36 -3.68
CA GLY A 80 2.09 8.33 -3.75
C GLY A 80 2.70 9.18 -2.63
N SER A 81 3.75 8.67 -2.00
CA SER A 81 4.54 9.36 -0.99
C SER A 81 6.02 9.28 -1.34
N LEU A 82 6.71 10.42 -1.25
CA LEU A 82 8.15 10.54 -1.44
C LEU A 82 8.77 11.17 -0.19
N GLN A 83 9.79 10.52 0.36
CA GLN A 83 10.57 11.02 1.49
C GLN A 83 12.05 11.00 1.16
N ILE A 84 12.75 12.08 1.50
CA ILE A 84 14.20 12.16 1.56
C ILE A 84 14.60 12.36 3.01
N ARG A 85 15.51 11.54 3.50
CA ARG A 85 16.04 11.59 4.87
C ARG A 85 17.54 11.74 4.83
N ALA A 86 18.04 12.76 5.52
CA ALA A 86 19.46 12.96 5.73
C ALA A 86 19.87 12.49 7.13
N TYR A 87 21.05 11.90 7.23
CA TYR A 87 21.71 11.52 8.48
C TYR A 87 23.01 12.31 8.55
N PHE A 88 23.23 13.04 9.64
CA PHE A 88 24.39 13.91 9.87
C PHE A 88 24.99 13.61 11.23
#